data_AF-A0A7S8HR68-F1
#
_entry.id   AF-A0A7S8HR68-F1
#
_cell.length_a   1.000
_cell.length_b   1.000
_cell.length_c   1.000
_cell.angle_alpha   90.00
_cell.angle_beta   90.00
_cell.angle_gamma   90.00
#
_symmetry.space_group_name_H-M   'P 1'
#
loop_
_entity.id
_entity.type
_entity.pdbx_description
1 polymer ?
#
loop_
_entity_poly.entity_id
_entity_poly.type
_entity_poly.pdbx_seq_one_letter_code
_entity_poly.pdbx_strand_id
1 'polypeptide(L)'
;MSAKYAFTKSLREVRFLFCQTSEQSAALRSFITRSYPTMKRNNPNIPILIREAAGTQPKIFARYGCDTDIPSIERGVEKSQILEGLSDKEIEDTVTSLVQPAQ
;
A
#
# COMPACT_ATOMS: atom_id res chain seq x y z
N MET A 1 -14.86 -5.29 -15.82
CA MET A 1 -14.93 -5.54 -14.36
C MET A 1 -13.70 -4.89 -13.74
N SER A 2 -13.88 -3.81 -12.98
CA SER A 2 -12.76 -3.13 -12.32
C SER A 2 -12.21 -4.06 -11.24
N ALA A 3 -11.02 -4.62 -11.46
CA ALA A 3 -10.37 -5.47 -10.47
C ALA A 3 -9.95 -4.57 -9.30
N LYS A 4 -10.77 -4.55 -8.23
CA LYS A 4 -10.42 -3.86 -6.98
C LYS A 4 -9.00 -4.28 -6.57
N TYR A 5 -8.15 -3.29 -6.33
CA TYR A 5 -6.73 -3.45 -6.00
C TYR A 5 -5.83 -4.06 -7.09
N ALA A 6 -6.15 -3.89 -8.37
CA ALA A 6 -5.18 -4.13 -9.44
C ALA A 6 -4.10 -3.04 -9.41
N PHE A 7 -2.85 -3.45 -9.23
CA PHE A 7 -1.72 -2.54 -9.12
C PHE A 7 -1.31 -2.06 -10.52
N THR A 8 -0.91 -0.79 -10.65
CA THR A 8 -0.35 -0.30 -11.90
C THR A 8 0.99 -0.96 -12.17
N LYS A 9 1.36 -1.10 -13.46
CA LYS A 9 2.68 -1.64 -13.85
C LYS A 9 3.85 -0.85 -13.26
N SER A 10 3.63 0.45 -13.02
CA SER A 10 4.59 1.33 -12.37
C SER A 10 4.79 1.04 -10.89
N LEU A 11 3.91 0.28 -10.22
CA LEU A 11 4.04 0.01 -8.78
C LEU A 11 4.95 -1.20 -8.56
N ARG A 12 6.05 -0.97 -7.82
CA ARG A 12 7.10 -1.97 -7.60
C ARG A 12 7.02 -2.65 -6.23
N GLU A 13 6.59 -1.92 -5.20
CA GLU A 13 6.33 -2.50 -3.87
C GLU A 13 5.30 -1.66 -3.09
N VAL A 14 4.46 -2.34 -2.31
CA VAL A 14 3.60 -1.71 -1.28
C VAL A 14 4.08 -2.18 0.09
N ARG A 15 4.21 -1.26 1.03
CA ARG A 15 4.54 -1.55 2.42
C ARG A 15 3.50 -0.96 3.37
N PHE A 16 2.96 -1.80 4.23
CA PHE A 16 2.10 -1.41 5.34
C PHE A 16 2.92 -1.45 6.63
N LEU A 17 2.92 -0.34 7.36
CA LEU A 17 3.49 -0.21 8.68
C LEU A 17 2.35 0.06 9.67
N PHE A 18 2.19 -0.77 10.70
CA PHE A 18 1.16 -0.55 11.72
C PHE A 18 1.53 -1.17 13.06
N CYS A 19 0.82 -0.75 14.10
CA CYS A 19 0.97 -1.29 15.44
C CYS A 19 0.01 -2.47 15.67
N GLN A 20 0.50 -3.53 16.33
CA GLN A 20 -0.27 -4.74 16.63
C GLN A 20 -1.38 -4.49 17.66
N THR A 21 -1.14 -3.60 18.62
CA THR A 21 -1.97 -3.45 19.83
C THR A 21 -2.66 -2.10 19.94
N SER A 22 -2.22 -1.07 19.19
CA SER A 22 -2.83 0.26 19.25
C SER A 22 -4.23 0.27 18.63
N GLU A 23 -5.16 0.98 19.27
CA GLU A 23 -6.50 1.24 18.76
C GLU A 23 -6.48 2.04 17.46
N GLN A 24 -5.53 2.96 17.31
CA GLN A 24 -5.35 3.77 16.11
C GLN A 24 -5.03 2.92 14.86
N SER A 25 -4.49 1.72 15.04
CA SER A 25 -4.16 0.78 13.96
C SER A 25 -5.22 -0.31 13.76
N ALA A 26 -6.32 -0.32 14.52
CA ALA A 26 -7.35 -1.36 14.45
C ALA A 26 -8.06 -1.41 13.08
N ALA A 27 -8.38 -0.25 12.51
CA ALA A 27 -8.99 -0.13 11.18
C ALA A 27 -8.10 -0.73 10.09
N LEU A 28 -6.80 -0.36 10.09
CA LEU A 28 -5.83 -0.87 9.12
C LEU A 28 -5.60 -2.38 9.24
N ARG A 29 -5.60 -2.94 10.45
CA ARG A 29 -5.51 -4.40 10.68
C ARG A 29 -6.71 -5.15 10.07
N SER A 30 -7.91 -4.65 10.33
CA SER A 30 -9.15 -5.21 9.77
C SER A 30 -9.17 -5.13 8.25
N PHE A 31 -8.74 -3.99 7.70
CA PHE A 31 -8.60 -3.81 6.27
C PHE A 31 -7.65 -4.83 5.65
N ILE A 32 -6.42 -4.95 6.15
CA ILE A 32 -5.40 -5.88 5.61
C ILE A 32 -5.90 -7.32 5.64
N THR A 33 -6.55 -7.74 6.74
CA THR A 33 -7.08 -9.11 6.87
C THR A 33 -8.12 -9.41 5.79
N ARG A 34 -8.96 -8.43 5.43
CA ARG A 34 -10.00 -8.55 4.40
C ARG A 34 -9.45 -8.44 2.98
N SER A 35 -8.55 -7.49 2.74
CA SER A 35 -8.13 -7.10 1.38
C SER A 35 -6.90 -7.86 0.87
N TYR A 36 -6.02 -8.33 1.76
CA TYR A 36 -4.79 -9.05 1.41
C TYR A 36 -4.97 -10.25 0.45
N PRO A 37 -5.94 -11.18 0.64
CA PRO A 37 -6.09 -12.31 -0.28
C PRO A 37 -6.43 -11.84 -1.70
N THR A 38 -7.25 -10.80 -1.85
CA THR A 38 -7.61 -10.22 -3.14
C THR A 38 -6.43 -9.50 -3.78
N MET A 39 -5.67 -8.70 -3.00
CA MET A 39 -4.49 -7.99 -3.48
C MET A 39 -3.42 -8.96 -3.98
N LYS A 40 -3.17 -10.05 -3.25
CA LYS A 40 -2.17 -11.06 -3.61
C LYS A 40 -2.59 -11.88 -4.83
N ARG A 41 -3.88 -12.20 -4.96
CA ARG A 41 -4.42 -12.92 -6.11
C ARG A 41 -4.29 -12.12 -7.40
N ASN A 42 -4.53 -10.81 -7.33
CA ASN A 42 -4.48 -9.93 -8.50
C ASN A 42 -3.04 -9.57 -8.90
N ASN A 43 -2.10 -9.58 -7.96
CA ASN A 43 -0.73 -9.10 -8.18
C ASN A 43 0.31 -10.13 -7.69
N PRO A 44 0.54 -11.25 -8.41
CA PRO A 44 1.46 -12.30 -7.97
C PRO A 44 2.94 -11.86 -7.96
N ASN A 45 3.31 -10.90 -8.80
CA ASN A 45 4.70 -10.47 -8.99
C ASN A 45 5.11 -9.27 -8.12
N ILE A 46 4.14 -8.57 -7.53
CA ILE A 46 4.42 -7.34 -6.78
C ILE A 46 4.48 -7.67 -5.28
N PRO A 47 5.61 -7.42 -4.60
CA PRO A 47 5.73 -7.68 -3.18
C PRO A 47 4.83 -6.74 -2.36
N ILE A 48 3.98 -7.34 -1.53
CA ILE A 48 3.19 -6.66 -0.50
C ILE A 48 3.87 -6.93 0.84
N LEU A 49 4.52 -5.90 1.39
CA LEU A 49 5.27 -5.97 2.64
C LEU A 49 4.38 -5.54 3.80
N ILE A 50 4.20 -6.43 4.77
CA ILE A 50 3.50 -6.15 6.02
C ILE A 50 4.58 -6.05 7.11
N ARG A 51 4.64 -4.90 7.79
CA ARG A 51 5.61 -4.62 8.85
C ARG A 51 4.85 -4.13 10.08
N GLU A 52 4.98 -4.90 11.14
CA GLU A 52 4.32 -4.62 12.41
C GLU A 52 5.36 -4.10 13.40
N ALA A 53 5.07 -2.98 14.04
CA ALA A 53 5.96 -2.38 15.03
C ALA A 53 5.17 -1.70 16.15
N ALA A 54 5.53 -2.00 17.40
CA ALA A 54 4.90 -1.43 18.58
C ALA A 54 5.12 0.09 18.65
N GLY A 55 4.06 0.85 18.97
CA GLY A 55 4.14 2.30 19.12
C GLY A 55 4.31 3.08 17.81
N THR A 56 4.15 2.44 16.65
CA THR A 56 4.23 3.13 15.35
C THR A 56 2.86 3.60 14.86
N GLN A 57 2.84 4.79 14.25
CA GLN A 57 1.66 5.29 13.55
C GLN A 57 1.38 4.42 12.32
N PRO A 58 0.10 4.14 12.00
CA PRO A 58 -0.26 3.41 10.80
C PRO A 58 0.17 4.23 9.56
N LYS A 59 1.02 3.66 8.73
CA LYS A 59 1.55 4.29 7.51
C LYS A 59 1.54 3.30 6.35
N ILE A 60 1.26 3.81 5.17
CA ILE A 60 1.42 3.09 3.91
C ILE A 60 2.53 3.73 3.09
N PHE A 61 3.35 2.89 2.48
CA PHE A 61 4.36 3.29 1.51
C PHE A 61 4.08 2.58 0.19
N ALA A 62 4.05 3.34 -0.90
CA ALA A 62 3.99 2.81 -2.25
C ALA A 62 5.22 3.30 -3.01
N ARG A 63 6.00 2.38 -3.54
CA ARG A 63 7.17 2.70 -4.36
C ARG A 63 6.85 2.43 -5.81
N TYR A 64 7.08 3.43 -6.65
CA TYR A 64 6.91 3.31 -8.08
C TYR A 64 8.26 3.11 -8.76
N GLY A 65 8.34 2.17 -9.70
CA GLY A 65 9.44 2.04 -10.64
C GLY A 65 9.20 2.95 -11.85
N CYS A 66 10.27 3.59 -12.33
CA CYS A 66 10.27 4.19 -13.65
C CYS A 66 10.79 3.13 -14.63
N ASP A 67 9.99 2.76 -15.62
CA ASP A 67 10.30 1.74 -16.62
C ASP A 67 11.09 2.34 -17.81
N THR A 68 11.92 3.35 -17.56
CA THR A 68 12.79 3.97 -18.57
C THR A 68 14.11 3.19 -18.63
N ASP A 69 14.45 2.72 -19.82
CA ASP A 69 15.60 1.88 -20.18
C ASP A 69 16.98 2.57 -20.00
N ILE A 70 17.15 3.41 -18.97
CA ILE A 70 18.36 4.18 -18.69
C ILE A 70 18.98 3.68 -17.36
N PRO A 71 20.15 3.00 -17.39
CA PRO A 71 20.60 2.14 -16.30
C PRO A 71 21.24 2.83 -15.08
N SER A 72 20.90 4.08 -14.71
CA SER A 72 21.73 4.76 -13.69
C SER A 72 21.07 5.56 -12.56
N ILE A 73 19.98 6.35 -12.70
CA ILE A 73 19.68 7.36 -11.63
C ILE A 73 18.17 7.61 -11.33
N GLU A 74 17.21 6.90 -11.91
CA GLU A 74 15.79 7.22 -11.62
C GLU A 74 15.29 6.53 -10.34
N ARG A 75 15.54 7.22 -9.21
CA ARG A 75 15.01 6.94 -7.87
C ARG A 75 13.53 6.55 -7.95
N GLY A 76 13.22 5.31 -7.59
CA GLY A 76 11.83 4.91 -7.39
C GLY A 76 11.18 5.87 -6.39
N VAL A 77 10.17 6.61 -6.85
CA VAL A 77 9.45 7.59 -6.03
C VAL A 77 8.68 6.80 -4.98
N GLU A 78 9.01 7.02 -3.70
CA GLU A 78 8.24 6.47 -2.59
C GLU A 78 7.23 7.53 -2.14
N LYS A 79 5.94 7.18 -2.24
CA LYS A 79 4.87 7.97 -1.61
C LYS A 79 4.51 7.31 -0.29
N SER A 80 4.58 8.08 0.78
CA SER A 80 4.15 7.67 2.11
C SER A 80 2.91 8.44 2.53
N GLN A 81 1.90 7.75 3.08
CA GLN A 81 0.73 8.40 3.67
C GLN A 81 0.47 7.86 5.08
N ILE A 82 0.16 8.76 6.00
CA ILE A 82 -0.19 8.45 7.38
C ILE A 82 -1.70 8.18 7.42
N LEU A 83 -2.09 7.07 8.06
CA LEU A 83 -3.48 6.59 8.12
C LEU A 83 -4.04 6.67 9.55
N GLU A 84 -3.57 7.62 10.36
CA GLU A 84 -3.99 7.78 11.75
C GLU A 84 -5.42 8.37 11.82
N GLY A 85 -6.31 7.69 12.54
CA GLY A 85 -7.68 8.18 12.77
C GLY A 85 -8.62 8.08 11.56
N LEU A 86 -8.19 7.48 10.45
CA LEU A 86 -9.03 7.25 9.28
C LEU A 86 -9.95 6.05 9.48
N SER A 87 -11.15 6.15 8.93
CA SER A 87 -12.12 5.05 8.84
C SER A 87 -11.69 4.02 7.80
N ASP A 88 -12.22 2.79 7.90
CA ASP A 88 -11.99 1.70 6.94
C ASP A 88 -12.19 2.13 5.48
N LYS A 89 -13.16 3.00 5.21
CA LYS A 89 -13.48 3.49 3.85
C LYS A 89 -12.41 4.44 3.33
N GLU A 90 -11.95 5.37 4.17
CA GLU A 90 -10.90 6.32 3.79
C GLU A 90 -9.55 5.61 3.59
N ILE A 91 -9.29 4.54 4.35
CA ILE A 91 -8.14 3.67 4.13
C ILE A 91 -8.24 2.97 2.77
N GLU A 92 -9.42 2.48 2.40
CA GLU A 92 -9.64 1.88 1.08
C GLU A 92 -9.40 2.88 -0.06
N ASP A 93 -9.90 4.10 0.08
CA ASP A 93 -9.78 5.14 -0.94
C ASP A 93 -8.33 5.63 -1.08
N THR A 94 -7.62 5.81 0.03
CA THR A 94 -6.19 6.18 0.03
C THR A 94 -5.33 5.09 -0.59
N VAL A 95 -5.54 3.82 -0.20
CA VAL A 95 -4.84 2.67 -0.80
C VAL A 95 -5.12 2.59 -2.30
N THR A 96 -6.37 2.75 -2.72
CA THR A 96 -6.74 2.70 -4.15
C THR A 96 -6.06 3.83 -4.92
N SER A 97 -6.03 5.04 -4.35
CA SER A 97 -5.39 6.21 -4.96
C SER A 97 -3.87 6.05 -5.11
N LEU A 98 -3.22 5.39 -4.15
CA LEU A 98 -1.79 5.09 -4.20
C LEU A 98 -1.48 3.93 -5.16
N VAL A 99 -2.35 2.96 -5.23
CA VAL A 99 -2.15 1.77 -6.07
C VAL A 99 -2.44 2.04 -7.55
N GLN A 100 -3.36 2.98 -7.81
CA GLN A 100 -3.73 3.45 -9.13
C GLN A 100 -3.48 4.95 -9.24
N PRO A 101 -2.20 5.40 -9.28
CA PRO A 101 -1.95 6.79 -9.60
C PRO A 101 -2.57 7.05 -10.97
N ALA A 102 -3.58 7.93 -11.00
CA ALA A 102 -4.14 8.43 -12.24
C ALA A 102 -2.97 8.90 -13.13
N GLN A 103 -2.97 8.41 -14.38
CA GLN A 103 -1.99 8.82 -15.40
C GLN A 103 -1.99 10.34 -15.57
#